data_AF-M8B320-F1
#
_entry.id   AF-M8B320-F1
#
_cell.length_a   1.000
_cell.length_b   1.000
_cell.length_c   1.000
_cell.angle_alpha   90.00
_cell.angle_beta   90.00
_cell.angle_gamma   90.00
#
_symmetry.space_group_name_H-M   'P 1'
#
loop_
_entity.id
_entity.type
_entity.pdbx_description
1 polymer ?
#
loop_
_entity_poly.entity_id
_entity_poly.type
_entity_poly.pdbx_seq_one_letter_code
_entity_poly.pdbx_strand_id
1 'polypeptide(L)' 'MAPRSTRSFRSARQKKAVKIFPRPTSGPLRPIVQCQTRKYNMKARAGRGLLLLLGRVQPCYC' A
#
# COMPACT_ATOMS: atom_id res chain seq x y z
N MET A 1 21.11 11.33 0.63
CA MET A 1 19.93 11.73 1.41
C MET A 1 19.91 10.95 2.71
N ALA A 2 20.15 11.59 3.85
CA ALA A 2 20.09 10.92 5.16
C ALA A 2 18.63 10.50 5.48
N PRO A 3 18.39 9.37 6.18
CA PRO A 3 17.04 8.95 6.53
C PRO A 3 16.40 9.96 7.49
N ARG A 4 15.21 10.45 7.14
CA ARG A 4 14.37 11.24 8.04
C ARG A 4 14.11 10.41 9.31
N SER A 5 14.33 10.99 10.50
CA SER A 5 14.28 10.24 11.76
C SER A 5 12.93 9.54 11.95
N THR A 6 12.95 8.33 12.51
CA THR A 6 11.75 7.51 12.78
C THR A 6 10.70 8.28 13.60
N ARG A 7 11.14 9.21 14.45
CA ARG A 7 10.31 10.11 15.26
C ARG A 7 9.43 11.03 14.41
N SER A 8 9.92 11.52 13.27
CA SER A 8 9.17 12.40 12.36
C SER A 8 8.00 11.69 11.67
N PHE A 9 8.15 10.40 11.32
CA PHE A 9 7.05 9.63 10.72
C PHE A 9 5.95 9.31 11.74
N ARG A 10 6.30 9.07 13.01
CA ARG A 10 5.32 8.78 14.08
C ARG A 10 4.42 9.97 14.37
N SER A 11 5.00 11.18 14.50
CA SER A 11 4.23 12.39 14.77
C SER A 11 3.27 12.73 13.62
N ALA A 12 3.70 12.52 12.37
CA ALA A 12 2.82 12.69 11.20
C ALA A 12 1.62 11.73 11.20
N ARG A 13 1.81 10.47 11.63
CA ARG A 13 0.72 9.49 11.77
C ARG A 13 -0.28 9.89 12.86
N GLN A 14 0.19 10.36 14.01
CA GLN A 14 -0.67 10.84 15.10
C GLN A 14 -1.53 12.03 14.67
N LYS A 15 -0.93 13.03 14.01
CA LYS A 15 -1.65 14.19 13.45
C LYS A 15 -2.74 13.76 12.45
N LYS A 16 -2.42 12.77 11.60
CA LYS A 16 -3.39 12.20 10.64
C LYS A 16 -4.54 11.46 11.34
N ALA A 17 -4.26 10.72 12.41
CA ALA A 17 -5.28 9.96 13.14
C ALA A 17 -6.35 10.87 13.76
N VAL A 18 -5.94 11.96 14.43
CA VAL A 18 -6.86 12.95 15.00
C VAL A 18 -7.77 13.56 13.92
N LYS A 19 -7.23 13.83 12.73
CA LYS A 19 -7.99 14.40 11.61
C LYS A 19 -8.99 13.42 10.98
N ILE A 20 -8.71 12.12 11.00
CA ILE A 20 -9.49 11.10 10.27
C ILE A 20 -10.52 10.39 11.17
N PHE A 21 -10.40 10.51 12.49
CA PHE A 21 -11.38 9.98 13.44
C PHE A 21 -12.81 10.37 13.01
N PRO A 22 -13.76 9.42 12.88
CA PRO A 22 -13.80 8.04 13.41
C PRO A 22 -13.24 6.94 12.49
N ARG A 23 -12.76 7.29 11.30
CA ARG A 23 -12.32 6.30 10.31
C ARG A 23 -10.90 5.77 10.64
N PRO A 24 -10.58 4.52 10.28
CA PRO A 24 -9.25 3.98 10.50
C PRO A 24 -8.18 4.70 9.64
N THR A 25 -7.00 4.92 10.22
CA THR A 25 -5.89 5.66 9.57
C THR A 25 -5.14 4.81 8.52
N SER A 26 -5.37 3.50 8.49
CA SER A 26 -4.72 2.50 7.63
C SER A 26 -5.06 2.63 6.14
N GLY A 27 -6.01 3.50 5.78
CA GLY A 27 -6.42 3.74 4.40
C GLY A 27 -7.52 2.79 3.92
N PRO A 28 -7.89 2.85 2.64
CA PRO A 28 -8.93 2.01 2.07
C PRO A 28 -8.49 0.54 1.96
N LEU A 29 -9.46 -0.37 1.89
CA LEU A 29 -9.22 -1.80 1.68
C LEU A 29 -8.46 -2.04 0.38
N ARG A 30 -7.49 -2.96 0.44
CA ARG A 30 -6.64 -3.33 -0.70
C ARG A 30 -6.88 -4.79 -1.08
N PRO A 31 -7.08 -5.11 -2.36
CA PRO A 31 -7.23 -6.50 -2.80
C PRO A 31 -5.90 -7.25 -2.74
N ILE A 32 -6.00 -8.57 -2.65
CA ILE A 32 -4.85 -9.46 -2.74
C ILE A 32 -4.53 -9.69 -4.23
N VAL A 33 -3.28 -9.46 -4.61
CA VAL A 33 -2.80 -9.60 -6.00
C VAL A 33 -1.57 -10.51 -6.03
N GLN A 34 -1.47 -11.36 -7.05
CA GLN A 34 -0.30 -12.21 -7.30
C GLN A 34 0.77 -11.48 -8.12
N CYS A 35 2.04 -11.81 -7.91
CA CYS A 35 3.14 -11.25 -8.70
C CYS A 35 3.32 -12.03 -10.01
N GLN A 36 3.84 -11.40 -11.08
CA GLN A 36 3.85 -12.05 -12.40
C GLN A 36 4.88 -13.17 -12.55
N THR A 37 6.05 -13.02 -11.92
CA THR A 37 7.15 -13.95 -12.17
C THR A 37 6.90 -15.27 -11.44
N ARG A 38 7.32 -16.40 -12.05
CA ARG A 38 7.13 -17.74 -11.46
C ARG A 38 7.62 -17.85 -10.01
N LYS A 39 8.76 -17.20 -9.70
CA LYS A 39 9.34 -17.15 -8.34
C LYS A 39 8.45 -16.44 -7.32
N TYR A 40 7.70 -15.42 -7.72
CA TYR A 40 6.91 -14.58 -6.81
C TYR A 40 5.39 -14.76 -6.98
N ASN A 41 4.94 -15.56 -7.93
CA ASN A 41 3.52 -15.88 -8.15
C ASN A 41 2.89 -16.68 -6.99
N MET A 42 3.71 -17.24 -6.10
CA MET A 42 3.24 -17.85 -4.85
C MET A 42 3.07 -16.82 -3.73
N LYS A 43 3.59 -15.60 -3.90
CA LYS A 43 3.57 -14.54 -2.88
C LYS A 43 2.42 -13.57 -3.15
N ALA A 44 1.44 -13.60 -2.26
CA ALA A 44 0.36 -12.62 -2.19
C ALA A 44 0.87 -11.25 -1.71
N ARG A 45 0.37 -10.16 -2.31
CA ARG A 45 0.63 -8.78 -1.83
C ARG A 45 -0.63 -7.93 -1.88
N ALA A 46 -0.64 -6.86 -1.09
CA ALA A 46 -1.70 -5.85 -1.16
C ALA A 46 -1.55 -5.02 -2.44
N GLY A 47 -2.58 -5.05 -3.29
CA GLY A 47 -2.68 -4.28 -4.53
C GLY A 47 -2.91 -2.78 -4.31
N ARG A 48 -2.98 -2.02 -5.41
CA ARG A 48 -3.22 -0.57 -5.36
C ARG A 48 -4.72 -0.22 -5.26
N GLY A 49 -5.62 -1.04 -5.79
CA GLY A 49 -7.08 -0.84 -5.73
C GLY A 49 -7.86 -1.99 -6.39
N LEU A 50 -9.19 -1.99 -6.24
CA LEU A 50 -10.10 -2.92 -6.92
C LEU A 50 -10.25 -2.48 -8.39
N LEU A 51 -9.74 -3.27 -9.33
CA LEU A 51 -9.84 -2.98 -10.76
C LEU A 51 -11.25 -3.36 -11.25
N LEU A 52 -11.89 -2.49 -12.04
CA LEU A 52 -13.24 -2.67 -12.59
C LEU A 52 -13.33 -3.77 -13.68
N LEU A 53 -12.22 -4.15 -14.31
CA LEU A 53 -12.17 -5.18 -15.35
C LEU A 53 -10.80 -5.87 -15.32
N LEU A 54 -10.77 -7.20 -15.17
CA LEU A 54 -9.55 -8.02 -15.14
C LEU A 54 -8.83 -7.98 -16.50
N GLY A 55 -7.97 -6.99 -16.71
CA GLY A 55 -7.18 -6.86 -17.94
C GLY A 55 -5.77 -6.41 -17.61
N ARG A 56 -4.78 -7.19 -18.03
CA ARG A 56 -3.35 -7.05 -17.74
C ARG A 56 -2.86 -5.60 -17.91
N VAL A 57 -2.48 -4.97 -16.81
CA VAL A 57 -1.63 -3.77 -16.86
C VAL A 57 -0.43 -4.03 -15.98
N GLN A 58 0.68 -4.37 -16.63
CA GLN A 58 2.01 -4.30 -16.04
C GLN A 58 2.72 -3.13 -16.67
N PRO A 59 3.28 -2.28 -15.81
CA PRO A 59 4.72 -2.18 -15.85
C PRO A 59 5.29 -2.75 -14.55
N CYS A 60 5.97 -3.88 -14.68
CA CYS A 60 7.17 -4.13 -13.90
C CYS A 60 8.15 -3.01 -14.22
N TYR A 61 8.25 -2.02 -13.35
CA TYR A 61 9.55 -1.44 -13.08
C TYR A 61 9.71 -1.45 -11.57
N CYS A 62 10.97 -1.62 -11.17
CA CYS A 62 11.48 -1.59 -9.81
C CYS A 62 10.70 -0.66 -8.87
#